data_AF-A0A3A0DKJ8-F1
#
_entry.id   AF-A0A3A0DKJ8-F1
#
_cell.length_a   1.000
_cell.length_b   1.000
_cell.length_c   1.000
_cell.angle_alpha   90.00
_cell.angle_beta   90.00
_cell.angle_gamma   90.00
#
_symmetry.space_group_name_H-M   'P 1'
#
loop_
_entity.id
_entity.type
_entity.pdbx_description
1 polymer ?
#
loop_
_entity_poly.entity_id
_entity_poly.type
_entity_poly.pdbx_seq_one_letter_code
_entity_poly.pdbx_strand_id
1 'polypeptide(L)'
;MVARGEFLERLVSPLADCFTPDVARRVAALRADPRLQARIDELADKCNEGELTAEERDEYELYVHTGEVIALLQAKARSLTNA
;
A
#
# COMPACT_ATOMS: atom_id res chain seq x y z
N MET A 1 -15.33 18.30 1.12
CA MET A 1 -14.43 17.45 0.31
C MET A 1 -13.52 16.73 1.28
N VAL A 2 -13.67 15.41 1.45
CA VAL A 2 -12.75 14.63 2.31
C VAL A 2 -11.47 14.42 1.51
N ALA A 3 -10.32 14.76 2.07
CA ALA A 3 -9.05 14.47 1.42
C ALA A 3 -8.85 12.94 1.38
N ARG A 4 -8.34 12.39 0.26
CA ARG A 4 -8.17 10.93 0.08
C ARG A 4 -7.43 10.28 1.26
N GLY A 5 -6.39 10.94 1.78
CA GLY A 5 -5.64 10.47 2.95
C GLY A 5 -6.48 10.40 4.24
N GLU A 6 -7.36 11.37 4.49
CA GLU A 6 -8.23 11.41 5.67
C GLU A 6 -9.30 10.30 5.62
N PHE A 7 -9.85 10.03 4.43
CA PHE A 7 -10.76 8.91 4.23
C PHE A 7 -10.07 7.57 4.53
N LEU A 8 -8.90 7.34 3.94
CA LEU A 8 -8.14 6.11 4.14
C LEU A 8 -7.74 5.95 5.62
N GLU A 9 -7.33 7.02 6.29
CA GLU A 9 -7.00 6.97 7.71
C GLU A 9 -8.18 6.56 8.56
N ARG A 10 -9.36 7.15 8.33
CA ARG A 10 -10.59 6.78 9.04
C ARG A 10 -11.01 5.33 8.76
N LEU A 11 -10.72 4.83 7.56
CA LEU A 11 -11.03 3.46 7.16
C LEU A 11 -10.10 2.44 7.85
N VAL A 12 -8.79 2.68 7.87
CA VAL A 12 -7.82 1.69 8.38
C VAL A 12 -7.57 1.78 9.88
N SER A 13 -7.86 2.90 10.53
CA SER A 13 -7.58 3.07 11.97
C SER A 13 -8.29 2.01 12.84
N PRO A 14 -9.60 1.72 12.64
CA PRO A 14 -10.27 0.67 13.42
C PRO A 14 -9.66 -0.73 13.22
N LEU A 15 -9.07 -1.00 12.05
CA LEU A 15 -8.38 -2.27 11.80
C LEU A 15 -7.06 -2.35 12.57
N ALA A 16 -6.32 -1.23 12.65
CA ALA A 16 -5.07 -1.16 13.39
C ALA A 16 -5.26 -1.33 14.91
N ASP A 17 -6.39 -0.85 15.46
CA ASP A 17 -6.74 -1.00 16.88
C ASP A 17 -6.90 -2.47 17.30
N CYS A 18 -7.16 -3.38 16.34
CA CYS A 18 -7.26 -4.82 16.58
C CYS A 18 -5.90 -5.53 16.61
N PHE A 19 -4.78 -4.85 16.34
CA PHE A 19 -3.48 -5.51 16.22
C PHE A 19 -2.88 -5.84 17.58
N THR A 20 -2.51 -7.11 17.77
CA THR A 20 -1.53 -7.48 18.79
C THR A 20 -0.13 -7.04 18.36
N PRO A 21 0.86 -6.94 19.27
CA PRO A 21 2.22 -6.59 18.91
C PRO A 21 2.82 -7.51 17.82
N ASP A 22 2.50 -8.80 17.84
CA ASP A 22 2.96 -9.75 16.82
C ASP A 22 2.33 -9.50 15.45
N VAL A 23 1.03 -9.20 15.41
CA VAL A 23 0.33 -8.85 14.17
C VAL A 23 0.88 -7.54 13.62
N ALA A 24 1.06 -6.52 14.46
CA ALA A 24 1.62 -5.24 14.06
C ALA A 24 3.02 -5.40 13.44
N ARG A 25 3.90 -6.23 14.02
CA ARG A 25 5.21 -6.52 13.42
C ARG A 25 5.09 -7.17 12.03
N ARG A 26 4.19 -8.13 11.85
CA ARG A 26 3.97 -8.79 10.55
C ARG A 26 3.40 -7.83 9.51
N VAL A 27 2.43 -7.00 9.90
CA VAL A 27 1.83 -6.00 9.01
C VAL A 27 2.87 -4.95 8.61
N ALA A 28 3.68 -4.45 9.55
CA ALA A 28 4.74 -3.49 9.27
C ALA A 28 5.78 -4.01 8.27
N ALA A 29 5.99 -5.32 8.24
CA ALA A 29 6.90 -6.04 7.34
C ALA A 29 6.23 -6.58 6.07
N LEU A 30 4.93 -6.34 5.85
CA LEU A 30 4.20 -6.83 4.68
C LEU A 30 4.88 -6.35 3.39
N ARG A 31 5.13 -7.26 2.45
CA ARG A 31 5.70 -6.96 1.14
C ARG A 31 4.94 -7.76 0.08
N ALA A 32 4.87 -7.21 -1.12
CA ALA A 32 4.45 -7.98 -2.28
C ALA A 32 5.38 -9.18 -2.45
N ASP A 33 4.85 -10.29 -2.96
CA ASP A 33 5.71 -11.40 -3.35
C ASP A 33 6.63 -10.97 -4.52
N PRO A 34 7.74 -11.67 -4.76
CA PRO A 34 8.72 -11.24 -5.76
C PRO A 34 8.17 -11.11 -7.18
N ARG A 35 7.15 -11.88 -7.56
CA ARG A 35 6.56 -11.80 -8.90
C ARG A 35 5.71 -10.55 -9.04
N LEU A 36 4.87 -10.27 -8.04
CA LEU A 36 4.07 -9.05 -8.02
C LEU A 36 4.97 -7.81 -7.94
N GLN A 37 6.01 -7.82 -7.12
CA GLN A 37 6.95 -6.69 -7.04
C GLN A 37 7.63 -6.43 -8.39
N ALA A 38 8.12 -7.48 -9.07
CA ALA A 38 8.72 -7.34 -10.39
C ALA A 38 7.75 -6.74 -11.43
N ARG A 39 6.47 -7.11 -11.37
CA ARG A 39 5.44 -6.53 -12.26
C ARG A 39 5.16 -5.06 -11.95
N ILE A 40 5.10 -4.69 -10.66
CA ILE A 40 4.96 -3.29 -10.24
C ILE A 40 6.15 -2.47 -10.75
N ASP A 41 7.37 -2.99 -10.62
CA ASP A 41 8.59 -2.31 -11.05
C ASP A 41 8.61 -2.13 -12.58
N GLU A 42 8.26 -3.16 -13.35
CA GLU A 42 8.13 -3.09 -14.82
C GLU A 42 7.14 -2.00 -15.24
N LEU A 43 5.96 -1.95 -14.63
CA LEU A 43 4.95 -0.96 -14.94
C LEU A 43 5.36 0.45 -14.52
N ALA A 44 6.11 0.58 -13.42
CA ALA A 44 6.66 1.87 -13.00
C ALA A 44 7.67 2.40 -14.02
N ASP A 45 8.56 1.53 -14.53
CA ASP A 45 9.53 1.90 -15.57
C ASP A 45 8.81 2.33 -16.86
N LYS A 46 7.85 1.53 -17.35
CA LYS A 46 7.02 1.92 -18.51
C LYS A 46 6.25 3.22 -18.29
N CYS A 47 5.76 3.45 -17.07
CA CYS A 47 5.05 4.68 -16.73
C CYS A 47 5.98 5.90 -16.86
N ASN A 48 7.22 5.79 -16.40
CA ASN A 48 8.23 6.85 -16.47
C ASN A 48 8.63 7.15 -17.93
N GLU A 49 8.66 6.12 -18.77
CA GLU A 49 8.97 6.23 -20.20
C GLU A 49 7.76 6.67 -21.05
N GLY A 50 6.55 6.67 -20.47
CA GLY A 50 5.31 7.01 -21.16
C GLY A 50 4.79 5.89 -22.08
N GLU A 51 5.22 4.65 -21.85
CA GLU A 51 4.98 3.49 -22.73
C GLU A 51 3.84 2.58 -22.26
N LEU A 52 3.17 2.91 -21.14
CA LEU A 52 2.03 2.12 -20.65
C LEU A 52 0.90 2.05 -21.69
N THR A 53 0.43 0.84 -21.98
CA THR A 53 -0.87 0.67 -22.65
C THR A 53 -2.02 1.12 -21.75
N ALA A 54 -3.24 1.20 -22.31
CA ALA A 54 -4.42 1.54 -21.51
C ALA A 54 -4.67 0.47 -20.43
N GLU A 55 -4.56 -0.80 -20.78
CA GLU A 55 -4.73 -1.91 -19.84
C GLU A 55 -3.65 -1.93 -18.76
N GLU A 56 -2.40 -1.65 -19.13
CA GLU A 56 -1.28 -1.57 -18.18
C GLU A 56 -1.41 -0.37 -17.24
N ARG A 57 -1.99 0.74 -17.72
CA ARG A 57 -2.29 1.90 -16.89
C ARG A 57 -3.35 1.58 -15.84
N ASP A 58 -4.43 0.93 -16.24
CA ASP A 58 -5.48 0.51 -15.29
C ASP A 58 -4.91 -0.46 -14.24
N GLU A 59 -4.05 -1.40 -14.66
CA GLU A 59 -3.32 -2.32 -13.76
C GLU A 59 -2.40 -1.56 -12.80
N TYR A 60 -1.59 -0.64 -13.30
CA TYR A 60 -0.64 0.12 -12.51
C TYR A 60 -1.34 1.06 -11.51
N GLU A 61 -2.43 1.70 -11.94
CA GLU A 61 -3.26 2.52 -11.06
C GLU A 61 -3.82 1.67 -9.91
N LEU A 62 -4.35 0.48 -10.18
CA LEU A 62 -4.80 -0.43 -9.11
C LEU A 62 -3.69 -0.70 -8.08
N TYR A 63 -2.45 -0.94 -8.53
CA TYR A 63 -1.32 -1.17 -7.63
C TYR A 63 -0.97 0.07 -6.80
N VAL A 64 -0.95 1.26 -7.40
CA VAL A 64 -0.71 2.52 -6.69
C VAL A 64 -1.75 2.74 -5.60
N HIS A 65 -3.04 2.61 -5.95
CA HIS A 65 -4.14 2.81 -4.99
C HIS A 65 -4.09 1.79 -3.84
N THR A 66 -3.81 0.51 -4.14
CA THR A 66 -3.66 -0.53 -3.12
C THR A 66 -2.44 -0.27 -2.24
N GLY A 67 -1.34 0.20 -2.83
CA GLY A 67 -0.10 0.56 -2.14
C GLY A 67 -0.31 1.65 -1.10
N GLU A 68 -1.14 2.66 -1.37
CA GLU A 68 -1.49 3.72 -0.40
C GLU A 68 -2.14 3.14 0.86
N VAL A 69 -3.08 2.19 0.70
CA VAL A 69 -3.76 1.53 1.83
C VAL A 69 -2.77 0.72 2.67
N ILE A 70 -1.91 -0.07 2.00
CA ILE A 70 -0.88 -0.87 2.67
C ILE A 70 0.13 0.01 3.40
N ALA A 71 0.56 1.12 2.80
CA ALA A 71 1.49 2.06 3.42
C ALA A 71 0.91 2.65 4.72
N LEU A 72 -0.38 2.97 4.73
CA LEU A 72 -1.05 3.52 5.91
C LEU A 72 -1.21 2.47 7.01
N LEU A 73 -1.57 1.22 6.66
CA LEU A 73 -1.59 0.10 7.59
C LEU A 73 -0.21 -0.15 8.22
N GLN A 74 0.85 -0.12 7.41
CA GLN A 74 2.22 -0.25 7.89
C GLN A 74 2.63 0.90 8.82
N ALA A 75 2.22 2.14 8.51
CA ALA A 75 2.51 3.30 9.35
C ALA A 75 1.87 3.14 10.74
N LYS A 76 0.59 2.75 10.81
CA LYS A 76 -0.11 2.48 12.08
C LYS A 76 0.49 1.28 12.83
N ALA A 77 0.86 0.22 12.11
CA ALA A 77 1.50 -0.94 12.72
C ALA A 77 2.89 -0.59 13.31
N ARG A 78 3.66 0.28 12.66
CA ARG A 78 4.94 0.79 13.18
C ARG A 78 4.76 1.65 14.43
N SER A 79 3.72 2.49 14.49
CA SER A 79 3.46 3.28 15.71
C SER A 79 3.12 2.41 16.93
N LEU A 80 2.60 1.20 16.73
CA LEU A 80 2.30 0.25 17.80
C LEU A 80 3.51 -0.60 18.25
N THR A 81 4.57 -0.63 17.45
CA THR A 81 5.76 -1.49 17.69
C THR A 81 7.02 -0.70 18.04
N ASN A 82 7.01 0.62 17.80
CA ASN A 82 8.05 1.55 18.22
C ASN A 82 7.87 2.05 19.68
N ALA A 83 7.10 1.33 20.51
CA ALA A 83 6.83 1.65 21.91
C ALA A 83 7.77 0.88 22.86
#